data_AF-A0A1M6HPX8-F1
#
_entry.id   AF-A0A1M6HPX8-F1
#
_cell.length_a   1.000
_cell.length_b   1.000
_cell.length_c   1.000
_cell.angle_alpha   90.00
_cell.angle_beta   90.00
_cell.angle_gamma   90.00
#
_symmetry.space_group_name_H-M   'P 1'
#
loop_
_entity.id
_entity.type
_entity.pdbx_description
1 polymer ?
#
loop_
_entity_poly.entity_id
_entity_poly.type
_entity_poly.pdbx_seq_one_letter_code
_entity_poly.pdbx_strand_id
1 'polypeptide(L)'
;MDGKNELLEQIRATDFALIELNLFLDTHPSDENALKDFRMLAETREKLYRQFTQKYGPLKAVDGATSDCWLWINDPWPWDQMKWEELKGGMANVGLRQENRVSD
;
A
#
# COMPACT_ATOMS: atom_id res chain seq x y z
N MET A 1 -7.65 7.38 17.49
CA MET A 1 -7.09 7.24 16.13
C MET A 1 -6.29 5.97 16.13
N ASP A 2 -6.56 5.06 15.19
CA ASP A 2 -5.92 3.74 15.18
C ASP A 2 -4.46 3.89 14.70
N GLY A 3 -3.51 3.30 15.44
CA GLY A 3 -2.08 3.40 15.09
C GLY A 3 -1.70 2.89 13.69
N LYS A 4 -2.58 2.11 13.05
CA LYS A 4 -2.45 1.72 11.64
C LYS A 4 -2.63 2.92 10.71
N ASN A 5 -3.67 3.72 10.95
CA ASN A 5 -4.00 4.88 10.13
C ASN A 5 -2.95 5.97 10.29
N GLU A 6 -2.46 6.21 11.51
CA GLU A 6 -1.40 7.20 11.76
C GLU A 6 -0.11 6.87 10.99
N LEU A 7 0.28 5.59 10.95
CA LEU A 7 1.46 5.16 10.20
C LEU A 7 1.25 5.26 8.69
N LEU A 8 0.05 4.95 8.19
CA LEU A 8 -0.30 5.15 6.78
C LEU A 8 -0.29 6.62 6.38
N GLU A 9 -0.79 7.52 7.23
CA GLU A 9 -0.76 8.96 6.96
C GLU A 9 0.68 9.47 6.87
N GLN A 10 1.57 9.03 7.78
CA GLN A 10 2.99 9.39 7.71
C GLN A 10 3.65 8.88 6.42
N ILE A 11 3.34 7.65 6.01
CA ILE A 11 3.81 7.09 4.74
C ILE A 11 3.34 7.95 3.56
N ARG A 12 2.04 8.28 3.50
CA ARG A 12 1.46 9.08 2.42
C ARG A 12 2.06 10.49 2.35
N ALA A 13 2.22 11.14 3.50
CA ALA A 13 2.84 12.46 3.56
C ALA A 13 4.31 12.44 3.08
N THR A 14 5.06 11.41 3.47
CA THR A 14 6.45 11.21 3.03
C THR A 14 6.53 10.93 1.54
N ASP A 15 5.65 10.06 1.02
CA ASP A 15 5.56 9.74 -0.41
C ASP A 15 5.21 10.98 -1.24
N PHE A 16 4.27 11.80 -0.78
CA PHE A 16 3.93 13.07 -1.42
C PHE A 16 5.14 14.02 -1.47
N ALA A 17 5.83 14.23 -0.34
CA ALA A 17 6.99 15.12 -0.29
C ALA A 17 8.13 14.66 -1.22
N LEU A 18 8.34 13.34 -1.34
CA LEU A 18 9.30 12.78 -2.29
C LEU A 18 8.93 13.06 -3.75
N ILE A 19 7.66 12.94 -4.11
CA ILE A 19 7.17 13.25 -5.47
C ILE A 19 7.39 14.74 -5.78
N GLU A 20 7.03 15.62 -4.85
CA GLU A 20 7.21 17.07 -5.02
C GLU A 20 8.69 17.46 -5.15
N LEU A 21 9.56 16.90 -4.31
CA LEU A 21 11.00 17.14 -4.41
C LEU A 21 11.59 16.60 -5.72
N ASN A 22 11.12 15.45 -6.20
CA ASN A 22 11.53 14.93 -7.51
C ASN A 22 11.17 15.93 -8.62
N LEU A 23 9.93 16.41 -8.62
CA LEU A 23 9.47 17.39 -9.60
C LEU A 23 10.25 18.71 -9.52
N PHE A 24 10.61 19.15 -8.31
CA PHE A 24 11.47 20.32 -8.13
C PHE A 24 12.87 20.09 -8.72
N LEU A 25 13.48 18.93 -8.43
CA LEU A 25 14.81 18.57 -8.92
C LEU A 25 14.87 18.41 -10.44
N ASP A 26 13.78 18.08 -11.12
CA ASP A 26 13.71 18.06 -12.59
C ASP A 26 14.07 19.44 -13.20
N THR A 27 13.81 20.53 -12.47
CA THR A 27 14.15 21.90 -12.87
C THR A 27 15.40 22.46 -12.18
N HIS A 28 15.78 21.92 -11.01
CA HIS A 28 16.93 22.35 -10.21
C HIS A 28 17.84 21.17 -9.82
N PRO A 29 18.48 20.49 -10.80
CA PRO A 29 19.14 19.20 -10.56
C PRO A 29 20.39 19.27 -9.67
N SER A 30 20.96 20.46 -9.48
CA SER A 30 22.16 20.68 -8.65
C SER A 30 21.84 21.35 -7.31
N ASP A 31 20.57 21.47 -6.92
CA ASP A 31 20.21 22.00 -5.62
C ASP A 31 20.59 21.00 -4.51
N GLU A 32 21.65 21.33 -3.76
CA GLU A 32 22.20 20.46 -2.72
C GLU A 32 21.23 20.21 -1.55
N ASN A 33 20.38 21.20 -1.24
CA ASN A 33 19.42 21.08 -0.14
C ASN A 33 18.29 20.13 -0.52
N ALA A 34 17.70 20.31 -1.71
CA ALA A 34 16.66 19.43 -2.22
C ALA A 34 17.16 17.98 -2.37
N LEU A 35 18.41 17.79 -2.84
CA LEU A 35 19.03 16.46 -2.90
C LEU A 35 19.23 15.83 -1.52
N LYS A 36 19.63 16.62 -0.52
CA LYS A 36 19.80 16.14 0.85
C LYS A 36 18.45 15.73 1.46
N ASP A 37 17.44 16.58 1.32
CA ASP A 37 16.10 16.33 1.84
C ASP A 37 15.46 15.11 1.17
N PHE A 38 15.64 14.97 -0.15
CA PHE A 38 15.17 13.80 -0.90
C PHE A 38 15.77 12.50 -0.36
N ARG A 39 17.09 12.45 -0.13
CA ARG A 39 17.76 11.26 0.43
C ARG A 39 17.24 10.94 1.84
N MET A 40 17.12 11.95 2.69
CA MET A 40 16.62 11.80 4.05
C MET A 40 15.18 11.28 4.09
N LEU A 41 14.30 11.81 3.22
CA LEU A 41 12.92 11.34 3.12
C LEU A 41 12.83 9.94 2.52
N ALA A 42 13.71 9.58 1.57
CA ALA A 42 13.75 8.24 1.00
C ALA A 42 14.12 7.19 2.06
N GLU A 43 15.09 7.48 2.93
CA GLU A 43 15.41 6.63 4.08
C GLU A 43 14.27 6.56 5.10
N THR A 44 13.61 7.69 5.34
CA THR A 44 12.47 7.77 6.28
C THR A 44 11.30 6.94 5.78
N ARG A 45 10.97 7.05 4.49
CA ARG A 45 9.97 6.23 3.80
C ARG A 45 10.24 4.75 4.01
N GLU A 46 11.47 4.29 3.73
CA GLU A 46 11.81 2.88 3.87
C GLU A 46 11.64 2.38 5.31
N LYS A 47 12.01 3.18 6.31
CA LYS A 47 11.78 2.85 7.72
C LYS A 47 10.29 2.73 8.05
N LEU A 48 9.46 3.67 7.59
CA LEU A 48 8.01 3.65 7.82
C LEU A 48 7.34 2.45 7.14
N TYR A 49 7.71 2.15 5.89
CA TYR A 49 7.20 0.97 5.17
C TYR A 49 7.57 -0.33 5.87
N ARG A 50 8.81 -0.46 6.38
CA ARG A 50 9.23 -1.63 7.18
C ARG A 50 8.43 -1.76 8.46
N GLN A 51 8.27 -0.67 9.21
CA GLN A 51 7.47 -0.66 10.44
C GLN A 51 6.02 -1.06 10.17
N PHE A 52 5.43 -0.54 9.09
CA PHE A 52 4.07 -0.89 8.72
C PHE A 52 3.97 -2.37 8.34
N THR A 53 4.89 -2.83 7.49
CA THR A 53 4.88 -4.21 6.99
C THR A 53 5.05 -5.23 8.10
N GLN A 54 5.95 -4.98 9.05
CA GLN A 54 6.17 -5.84 10.21
C GLN A 54 4.95 -5.94 11.13
N LYS A 55 4.14 -4.88 11.23
CA LYS A 55 3.03 -4.80 12.18
C LYS A 55 1.67 -5.15 11.58
N TYR A 56 1.46 -4.86 10.30
CA TYR A 56 0.15 -4.90 9.66
C TYR A 56 0.10 -5.74 8.38
N GLY A 57 1.23 -6.30 7.92
CA GLY A 57 1.30 -7.06 6.67
C GLY A 57 1.79 -6.24 5.47
N PRO A 58 2.03 -6.90 4.33
CA PRO A 58 2.70 -6.31 3.17
C PRO A 58 1.94 -5.11 2.59
N LEU A 59 2.62 -3.97 2.47
CA LEU A 59 2.05 -2.78 1.81
C LEU A 59 2.38 -2.71 0.32
N LYS A 60 3.44 -3.41 -0.13
CA LYS A 60 3.79 -3.57 -1.54
C LYS A 60 3.73 -5.05 -1.90
N ALA A 61 3.34 -5.35 -3.14
CA ALA A 61 3.30 -6.73 -3.64
C ALA A 61 4.65 -7.45 -3.49
N VAL A 62 5.77 -6.75 -3.73
CA VAL A 62 7.11 -7.31 -3.59
C VAL A 62 7.43 -7.83 -2.18
N ASP A 63 6.75 -7.29 -1.16
CA ASP A 63 6.91 -7.70 0.24
C ASP A 63 5.97 -8.85 0.62
N GLY A 64 5.11 -9.29 -0.31
CA GLY A 64 4.08 -10.29 -0.08
C GLY A 64 4.55 -11.75 -0.15
N ALA A 65 5.75 -12.02 -0.65
CA ALA A 65 6.26 -13.39 -0.77
C ALA A 65 7.04 -13.80 0.49
N THR A 66 6.64 -14.92 1.10
CA THR A 66 7.46 -15.64 2.10
C THR A 66 8.01 -16.92 1.50
N SER A 67 8.74 -17.72 2.30
CA SER A 67 9.23 -19.05 1.89
C SER A 67 8.13 -20.04 1.52
N ASP A 68 6.91 -19.81 2.02
CA ASP A 68 5.83 -20.80 2.07
C ASP A 68 4.45 -20.23 1.69
N CYS A 69 4.28 -18.91 1.61
CA CYS A 69 2.99 -18.30 1.27
C CYS A 69 3.09 -16.96 0.53
N TRP A 70 1.98 -16.58 -0.10
CA TRP A 70 1.78 -15.29 -0.74
C TRP A 70 0.83 -14.45 0.12
N LEU A 71 1.40 -13.64 1.03
CA LEU A 71 0.67 -12.83 2.01
C LEU A 71 -0.18 -11.71 1.40
N TRP A 72 0.12 -11.28 0.16
CA TRP A 72 -0.58 -10.17 -0.49
C TRP A 72 -2.10 -10.38 -0.64
N ILE A 73 -2.55 -11.64 -0.68
CA ILE A 73 -3.97 -12.00 -0.81
C ILE A 73 -4.61 -12.43 0.52
N ASN A 74 -3.85 -12.45 1.61
CA ASN A 74 -4.32 -13.00 2.89
C ASN A 74 -5.14 -12.00 3.72
N ASP A 75 -5.01 -10.70 3.44
CA ASP A 75 -5.88 -9.71 4.08
C ASP A 75 -7.29 -9.79 3.48
N PRO A 76 -8.35 -9.66 4.32
CA PRO A 76 -9.71 -9.64 3.82
C PRO A 76 -9.88 -8.45 2.90
N TRP A 77 -10.35 -8.72 1.69
CA TRP A 77 -10.55 -7.66 0.72
C TRP A 77 -11.65 -6.72 1.22
N PRO A 78 -11.63 -5.43 0.83
CA PRO A 78 -12.67 -4.49 1.25
C PRO A 78 -14.10 -4.95 0.94
N TRP A 79 -14.28 -5.76 -0.12
CA TRP A 79 -15.57 -6.36 -0.47
C TRP A 79 -15.89 -7.66 0.28
N ASP A 80 -14.92 -8.33 0.92
CA ASP A 80 -15.19 -9.47 1.80
C ASP A 80 -15.86 -9.01 3.11
N GLN A 81 -15.60 -7.77 3.52
CA GLN A 81 -16.25 -7.13 4.66
C GLN A 81 -17.64 -6.57 4.31
N MET A 82 -17.95 -6.42 3.01
CA MET A 82 -19.29 -6.04 2.59
C MET A 82 -20.22 -7.23 2.72
N LYS A 83 -21.33 -7.05 3.45
CA LYS A 83 -22.40 -8.03 3.45
C LYS A 83 -22.93 -8.13 2.02
N TRP A 84 -22.78 -9.32 1.43
CA TRP A 84 -23.24 -9.67 0.09
C TRP A 84 -24.74 -9.37 -0.15
N GLU A 85 -25.52 -9.14 0.92
CA GLU A 85 -26.91 -8.71 0.92
C GLU A 85 -27.12 -7.27 0.39
N GLU A 86 -26.15 -6.37 0.60
CA GLU A 86 -26.22 -4.96 0.18
C GLU A 86 -25.88 -4.76 -1.31
N LEU A 87 -25.11 -5.68 -1.90
CA LEU A 87 -24.61 -5.61 -3.28
C LEU A 87 -25.57 -6.21 -4.32
N LYS A 88 -26.51 -7.06 -3.91
CA LYS A 88 -27.46 -7.73 -4.82
C LYS A 88 -28.35 -6.76 -5.61
N GLY A 89 -28.57 -5.55 -5.12
CA GLY A 89 -29.39 -4.55 -5.81
C GLY A 89 -28.73 -3.91 -7.04
N GLY A 90 -27.39 -3.97 -7.17
CA GLY A 90 -26.65 -3.19 -8.17
C GLY A 90 -25.77 -3.97 -9.15
N MET A 91 -25.50 -5.27 -8.90
CA MET A 91 -24.47 -6.03 -9.64
C MET A 91 -25.02 -7.14 -10.54
N ALA A 92 -26.09 -6.87 -11.31
CA ALA A 92 -26.63 -7.85 -12.26
C ALA A 92 -25.70 -8.16 -13.45
N ASN A 93 -24.64 -7.37 -13.70
CA ASN A 93 -23.87 -7.44 -14.95
C ASN A 93 -22.34 -7.61 -14.80
N VAL A 94 -21.81 -7.92 -13.62
CA VAL A 94 -20.38 -8.20 -13.47
C VAL A 94 -20.21 -9.69 -13.17
N GLY A 95 -19.92 -10.45 -14.22
CA GLY A 95 -19.63 -11.89 -14.14
C GLY A 95 -18.40 -12.14 -13.26
N LEU A 96 -18.64 -12.36 -11.97
CA LEU A 96 -17.62 -12.88 -11.06
C LEU A 96 -17.34 -14.33 -11.45
N ARG A 97 -16.07 -14.57 -11.81
CA ARG A 97 -15.51 -15.87 -12.19
C ARG A 97 -15.77 -16.90 -11.08
N GLN A 98 -16.71 -17.81 -11.33
CA GLN A 98 -16.84 -19.05 -10.57
C GLN A 98 -15.76 -20.01 -11.05
N GLU A 99 -14.55 -19.97 -10.47
CA GLU A 99 -13.63 -21.09 -10.64
C GLU A 99 -13.04 -21.51 -9.29
N ASN A 100 -13.44 -22.72 -8.89
CA ASN A 100 -12.74 -23.65 -8.02
C ASN A 100 -12.88 -23.47 -6.50
N ARG A 101 -14.10 -23.70 -6.00
CA ARG A 101 -14.26 -24.58 -4.83
C ARG A 101 -14.12 -26.02 -5.34
N VAL A 102 -12.90 -26.56 -5.31
CA VAL A 102 -12.73 -28.01 -5.37
C VAL A 102 -13.20 -28.54 -4.03
N SER A 103 -14.26 -29.33 -4.05
CA SER A 103 -14.61 -30.24 -2.96
C SER A 103 -13.68 -31.44 -3.04
N ASP A 104 -12.76 -31.53 -2.09
CA ASP A 104 -12.49 -32.72 -1.27
C ASP A 104 -11.56 -32.33 -0.09
#